data_AF-A0A920ANL0-F1
#
_entry.id   AF-A0A920ANL0-F1
#
_cell.length_a   1.000
_cell.length_b   1.000
_cell.length_c   1.000
_cell.angle_alpha   90.00
_cell.angle_beta   90.00
_cell.angle_gamma   90.00
#
_symmetry.space_group_name_H-M   'P 1'
#
loop_
_entity.id
_entity.type
_entity.pdbx_description
1 polymer ?
#
loop_
_entity_poly.entity_id
_entity_poly.type
_entity_poly.pdbx_seq_one_letter_code
_entity_poly.pdbx_strand_id
1 'polypeptide(L)'
;MGSIGAYLTAYSFEKIYDWLGINTDGFSTTKYGAFDEMAQDWPEDIVNIFQASLDEGYEEFVTTVSEDRNLPMEQVLDLAQGKVYLSDQALELGLVDEIGTLEDAIAYAAEDLAELEDYRVMYVTPPMPSANPFEFKLEFSQYPLINLIVNNTLNREKKSIQAMSYDNIYKYCFECEFTD
;
A
#
# COMPACT_ATOMS: atom_id res chain seq x y z
N MET A 1 -9.75 -7.12 -11.42
CA MET A 1 -9.67 -5.75 -11.97
C MET A 1 -10.44 -4.79 -11.06
N GLY A 2 -10.41 -3.49 -11.34
CA GLY A 2 -11.10 -2.50 -10.52
C GLY A 2 -10.23 -2.00 -9.36
N SER A 3 -10.81 -1.92 -8.16
CA SER A 3 -10.25 -1.17 -7.03
C SER A 3 -10.01 0.30 -7.36
N ILE A 4 -10.93 0.89 -8.12
CA ILE A 4 -10.91 2.32 -8.43
C ILE A 4 -11.41 3.05 -7.18
N GLY A 5 -10.46 3.59 -6.42
CA GLY A 5 -10.67 4.23 -5.13
C GLY A 5 -9.33 4.59 -4.49
N ALA A 6 -9.35 5.55 -3.57
CA ALA A 6 -8.18 5.99 -2.83
C ALA A 6 -8.46 5.92 -1.33
N TYR A 7 -7.47 5.48 -0.54
CA TYR A 7 -7.55 5.49 0.91
C TYR A 7 -6.17 5.74 1.52
N LEU A 8 -6.17 6.32 2.71
CA LEU A 8 -5.00 6.46 3.55
C LEU A 8 -5.30 5.83 4.91
N THR A 9 -4.40 5.00 5.40
CA THR A 9 -4.48 4.45 6.75
C THR A 9 -3.55 5.23 7.67
N ALA A 10 -4.12 5.96 8.60
CA ALA A 10 -3.40 6.56 9.71
C ALA A 10 -3.60 5.70 10.97
N TYR A 11 -2.53 5.49 11.73
CA TYR A 11 -2.58 4.81 13.02
C TYR A 11 -2.55 5.84 14.15
N SER A 12 -3.28 5.57 15.24
CA SER A 12 -3.28 6.38 16.46
C SER A 12 -2.91 5.46 17.64
N PHE A 13 -1.96 5.91 18.47
CA PHE A 13 -1.44 5.14 19.61
C PHE A 13 -1.73 5.82 20.97
N GLU A 14 -2.51 6.90 20.99
CA GLU A 14 -2.80 7.71 22.19
C GLU A 14 -3.30 6.86 23.37
N LYS A 15 -4.24 5.94 23.11
CA LYS A 15 -4.75 5.01 24.13
C LYS A 15 -3.71 4.04 24.69
N ILE A 16 -2.71 3.66 23.89
CA ILE A 16 -1.60 2.81 24.34
C ILE A 16 -0.66 3.64 25.24
N TYR A 17 -0.42 4.89 24.88
CA TYR A 17 0.39 5.81 25.69
C TYR A 17 -0.27 6.11 27.04
N ASP A 18 -1.58 6.39 27.04
CA ASP A 18 -2.37 6.58 28.26
C ASP A 18 -2.32 5.34 29.17
N TRP A 19 -2.51 4.14 28.60
CA TRP A 19 -2.39 2.88 29.35
C TRP A 19 -1.00 2.65 29.94
N LEU A 20 0.06 3.04 29.22
CA LEU A 20 1.45 2.97 29.70
C LEU A 20 1.81 4.11 30.68
N GLY A 21 0.93 5.10 30.87
CA GLY A 21 1.20 6.30 31.67
C GLY A 21 2.24 7.23 31.05
N ILE A 22 2.46 7.15 29.73
CA ILE A 22 3.38 8.01 29.00
C ILE A 22 2.65 9.30 28.62
N ASN A 23 3.18 10.44 29.07
CA ASN A 23 2.67 11.76 28.71
C ASN A 23 3.74 12.52 27.92
N THR A 24 3.30 13.30 26.93
CA THR A 24 4.16 14.12 26.09
C THR A 24 3.74 15.59 26.18
N ASP A 25 4.66 16.47 26.55
CA ASP A 25 4.46 17.91 26.47
C ASP A 25 5.08 18.44 25.17
N GLY A 26 4.26 19.09 24.34
CA GLY A 26 4.70 19.72 23.10
C GLY A 26 4.95 21.22 23.27
N PHE A 27 6.14 21.69 22.92
CA PHE A 27 6.43 23.13 22.79
C PHE A 27 6.66 23.48 21.33
N SER A 28 5.86 24.40 20.79
CA SER A 28 6.02 24.83 19.39
C SER A 28 5.70 26.31 19.21
N THR A 29 6.28 26.90 18.16
CA THR A 29 5.95 28.24 17.67
C THR A 29 4.83 28.22 16.63
N THR A 30 4.41 27.03 16.17
CA THR A 30 3.36 26.85 15.16
C THR A 30 2.27 25.90 15.68
N LYS A 31 1.07 25.96 15.09
CA LYS A 31 -0.13 25.24 15.57
C LYS A 31 0.07 23.72 15.71
N TYR A 32 0.80 23.12 14.78
CA TYR A 32 1.03 21.66 14.72
C TYR A 32 2.51 21.27 14.82
N GLY A 33 3.41 22.20 15.10
CA GLY A 33 4.85 21.90 15.10
C GLY A 33 5.34 21.06 16.30
N ALA A 34 4.44 20.70 17.23
CA ALA A 34 4.68 19.70 18.27
C ALA A 34 3.54 18.65 18.33
N PHE A 35 2.84 18.46 17.20
CA PHE A 35 1.93 17.33 17.06
C PHE A 35 2.76 16.04 17.02
N ASP A 36 2.34 15.05 17.82
CA ASP A 36 2.93 13.72 17.90
C ASP A 36 1.81 12.71 17.66
N GLU A 37 1.77 12.12 16.48
CA GLU A 37 0.76 11.15 16.04
C GLU A 37 0.75 9.85 16.86
N MET A 38 1.80 9.59 17.65
CA MET A 38 1.82 8.44 18.56
C MET A 38 1.12 8.76 19.88
N ALA A 39 1.23 10.00 20.35
CA ALA A 39 0.72 10.40 21.66
C ALA A 39 -0.65 11.08 21.60
N GLN A 40 -1.04 11.59 20.43
CA GLN A 40 -2.25 12.39 20.25
C GLN A 40 -3.10 11.83 19.11
N ASP A 41 -4.42 11.98 19.24
CA ASP A 41 -5.33 11.68 18.14
C ASP A 41 -5.15 12.68 16.99
N TRP A 42 -5.48 12.26 15.76
CA TRP A 42 -5.26 13.07 14.57
C TRP A 42 -6.20 14.29 14.55
N PRO A 43 -5.66 15.53 14.53
CA PRO A 43 -6.48 16.74 14.50
C PRO A 43 -7.32 16.82 13.22
N GLU A 44 -8.56 17.30 13.34
CA GLU A 44 -9.50 17.42 12.21
C GLU A 44 -8.92 18.21 11.03
N ASP A 45 -8.23 19.33 11.29
CA ASP A 45 -7.58 20.11 10.22
C ASP A 45 -6.51 19.30 9.46
N ILE A 46 -5.77 18.43 10.15
CA ILE A 46 -4.77 17.57 9.51
C ILE A 46 -5.47 16.48 8.69
N VAL A 47 -6.51 15.86 9.26
CA VAL A 47 -7.35 14.88 8.55
C VAL A 47 -7.92 15.48 7.27
N ASN A 48 -8.45 16.71 7.32
CA ASN A 48 -9.01 17.40 6.17
C ASN A 48 -7.97 17.71 5.09
N ILE A 49 -6.71 17.99 5.47
CA ILE A 49 -5.62 18.15 4.50
C ILE A 49 -5.37 16.84 3.74
N PHE A 50 -5.26 15.72 4.46
CA PHE A 50 -5.07 14.42 3.82
C PHE A 50 -6.28 14.02 2.97
N GLN A 51 -7.50 14.30 3.44
CA GLN A 51 -8.72 14.06 2.68
C GLN A 51 -8.72 14.86 1.37
N ALA A 52 -8.35 16.13 1.40
CA ALA A 52 -8.28 16.95 0.19
C ALA A 52 -7.26 16.38 -0.83
N SER A 53 -6.11 15.91 -0.37
CA SER A 53 -5.13 15.24 -1.25
C SER A 53 -5.63 13.91 -1.80
N LEU A 54 -6.38 13.14 -1.01
CA LEU A 54 -7.01 11.90 -1.49
C LEU A 54 -8.11 12.19 -2.52
N ASP A 55 -8.90 13.22 -2.30
CA ASP A 55 -9.99 13.63 -3.20
C ASP A 55 -9.42 14.08 -4.55
N GLU A 56 -8.35 14.88 -4.55
CA GLU A 56 -7.64 15.30 -5.77
C GLU A 56 -7.10 14.11 -6.56
N GLY A 57 -6.39 13.19 -5.90
CA GLY A 57 -5.88 11.99 -6.56
C GLY A 57 -6.98 11.04 -7.05
N TYR A 58 -8.10 10.96 -6.32
CA TYR A 58 -9.27 10.19 -6.73
C TYR A 58 -9.95 10.80 -7.96
N GLU A 59 -10.09 12.13 -8.00
CA GLU A 59 -10.64 12.86 -9.15
C GLU A 59 -9.80 12.64 -10.41
N GLU A 60 -8.47 12.73 -10.30
CA GLU A 60 -7.55 12.43 -11.41
C GLU A 60 -7.71 10.99 -11.91
N PHE A 61 -7.81 10.03 -10.98
CA PHE A 61 -7.97 8.62 -11.31
C PHE A 61 -9.28 8.36 -12.07
N VAL A 62 -10.43 8.82 -11.55
CA VAL A 62 -11.73 8.60 -12.22
C VAL A 62 -11.83 9.34 -13.55
N THR A 63 -11.21 10.52 -13.66
CA THR A 63 -11.14 11.28 -14.92
C THR A 63 -10.35 10.52 -15.97
N THR A 64 -9.15 10.03 -15.61
CA THR A 64 -8.32 9.22 -16.51
C THR A 64 -9.08 7.97 -16.99
N VAL A 65 -9.76 7.27 -16.08
CA VAL A 65 -10.58 6.09 -16.45
C VAL A 65 -11.72 6.47 -17.39
N SER A 66 -12.41 7.59 -17.15
CA SER A 66 -13.48 8.07 -18.02
C SER A 66 -12.99 8.39 -19.43
N GLU A 67 -11.87 9.10 -19.54
CA GLU A 67 -11.27 9.50 -20.81
C GLU A 67 -10.74 8.30 -21.59
N ASP A 68 -9.91 7.45 -20.96
CA ASP A 68 -9.23 6.34 -21.63
C ASP A 68 -10.20 5.20 -21.98
N ARG A 69 -11.22 4.96 -21.17
CA ARG A 69 -12.26 3.94 -21.45
C ARG A 69 -13.42 4.49 -22.25
N ASN A 70 -13.43 5.80 -22.52
CA ASN A 70 -14.53 6.50 -23.18
C ASN A 70 -15.89 6.21 -22.52
N LEU A 71 -15.91 6.14 -21.19
CA LEU A 71 -17.10 5.89 -20.38
C LEU A 71 -17.61 7.23 -19.83
N PRO A 72 -18.94 7.46 -19.77
CA PRO A 72 -19.49 8.64 -19.11
C PRO A 72 -19.02 8.72 -17.65
N MET A 73 -18.63 9.91 -17.20
CA MET A 73 -18.16 10.14 -15.84
C MET A 73 -19.14 9.59 -14.77
N GLU A 74 -20.46 9.77 -14.99
CA GLU A 74 -21.49 9.23 -14.10
C GLU A 74 -21.40 7.70 -13.97
N GLN A 75 -21.19 6.99 -15.09
CA GLN A 75 -20.97 5.55 -15.08
C GLN A 75 -19.68 5.18 -14.35
N VAL A 76 -18.60 5.92 -14.58
CA VAL A 76 -17.32 5.64 -13.89
C VAL A 76 -17.45 5.82 -12.39
N LEU A 77 -18.12 6.88 -11.92
CA LEU A 77 -18.35 7.12 -10.49
C LEU A 77 -19.19 6.02 -9.84
N ASP A 78 -20.19 5.48 -10.56
CA ASP A 78 -20.97 4.33 -10.09
C ASP A 78 -20.11 3.06 -9.94
N LEU A 79 -19.12 2.88 -10.81
CA LEU A 79 -18.17 1.76 -10.77
C LEU A 79 -17.03 1.98 -9.76
N ALA A 80 -16.63 3.23 -9.51
CA ALA A 80 -15.47 3.65 -8.74
C ALA A 80 -15.74 3.73 -7.22
N GLN A 81 -16.27 2.64 -6.66
CA GLN A 81 -16.59 2.56 -5.21
C GLN A 81 -15.56 1.72 -4.44
N GLY A 82 -14.32 1.61 -4.93
CA GLY A 82 -13.29 0.77 -4.33
C GLY A 82 -13.55 -0.74 -4.45
N LYS A 83 -14.49 -1.16 -5.29
CA LYS A 83 -14.86 -2.58 -5.48
C LYS A 83 -13.88 -3.28 -6.42
N VAL A 84 -13.67 -4.57 -6.17
CA VAL A 84 -12.94 -5.46 -7.08
C VAL A 84 -13.95 -6.15 -8.00
N TYR A 85 -13.62 -6.21 -9.29
CA TYR A 85 -14.39 -6.89 -10.33
C TYR A 85 -13.63 -8.11 -10.83
N LEU A 86 -14.36 -9.20 -11.06
CA LEU A 86 -13.85 -10.35 -11.81
C LEU A 86 -13.60 -9.94 -13.27
N SER A 87 -12.75 -10.69 -13.97
CA SER A 87 -12.32 -10.30 -15.33
C SER A 87 -13.47 -10.27 -16.34
N ASP A 88 -14.40 -11.22 -16.24
CA ASP A 88 -15.64 -11.28 -17.03
C ASP A 88 -16.53 -10.05 -16.78
N GLN A 89 -16.73 -9.69 -15.51
CA GLN A 89 -17.47 -8.47 -15.14
C GLN A 89 -16.78 -7.21 -15.65
N ALA A 90 -15.46 -7.12 -15.52
CA ALA A 90 -14.70 -5.97 -15.98
C ALA A 90 -14.82 -5.77 -17.50
N LEU A 91 -14.88 -6.87 -18.26
CA LEU A 91 -15.12 -6.85 -19.70
C LEU A 91 -16.54 -6.35 -20.02
N GLU A 92 -17.55 -6.90 -19.35
CA GLU A 92 -18.95 -6.46 -19.52
C GLU A 92 -19.15 -4.97 -19.18
N LEU A 93 -18.41 -4.47 -18.20
CA LEU A 93 -18.47 -3.08 -17.73
C LEU A 93 -17.60 -2.13 -18.56
N GLY A 94 -16.85 -2.63 -19.55
CA GLY A 94 -15.98 -1.83 -20.42
C GLY A 94 -14.69 -1.35 -19.75
N LEU A 95 -14.33 -1.92 -18.59
CA LEU A 95 -13.09 -1.60 -17.87
C LEU A 95 -11.85 -2.25 -18.48
N VAL A 96 -12.03 -3.31 -19.28
CA VAL A 96 -10.98 -3.96 -20.08
C VAL A 96 -11.50 -4.24 -21.49
N ASP A 97 -10.59 -4.41 -22.44
CA ASP A 97 -10.95 -4.67 -23.84
C ASP A 97 -11.13 -6.16 -24.13
N GLU A 98 -10.26 -7.00 -23.56
CA GLU A 98 -10.27 -8.44 -23.77
C GLU A 98 -9.76 -9.20 -22.52
N ILE A 99 -10.03 -10.50 -22.49
CA ILE A 99 -9.54 -11.44 -21.47
C ILE A 99 -8.61 -12.44 -22.16
N GLY A 100 -7.35 -12.44 -21.75
CA GLY A 100 -6.33 -13.34 -22.28
C GLY A 100 -5.14 -13.49 -21.34
N THR A 101 -4.14 -14.25 -21.78
CA THR A 101 -2.86 -14.38 -21.07
C THR A 101 -1.87 -13.31 -21.50
N LEU A 102 -0.68 -13.31 -20.88
CA LEU A 102 0.41 -12.43 -21.31
C LEU A 102 0.87 -12.75 -22.73
N GLU A 103 0.87 -14.03 -23.11
CA GLU A 103 1.22 -14.48 -24.46
C GLU A 103 0.25 -13.92 -25.50
N ASP A 104 -1.05 -13.91 -25.21
CA ASP A 104 -2.07 -13.32 -26.08
C ASP A 104 -1.82 -11.82 -26.27
N ALA A 105 -1.52 -11.08 -25.18
CA ALA A 105 -1.21 -9.66 -25.24
C ALA A 105 0.07 -9.35 -26.02
N ILE A 106 1.11 -10.21 -25.91
CA ILE A 106 2.35 -10.09 -26.67
C ILE A 106 2.10 -10.33 -28.16
N ALA A 107 1.34 -11.39 -28.49
CA ALA A 107 1.02 -11.72 -29.87
C ALA A 107 0.23 -10.57 -30.52
N TYR A 108 -0.82 -10.07 -29.86
CA TYR A 108 -1.58 -8.91 -30.33
C TYR A 108 -0.70 -7.67 -30.56
N ALA A 109 0.19 -7.36 -29.62
CA ALA A 109 1.09 -6.22 -29.76
C ALA A 109 2.09 -6.39 -30.92
N ALA A 110 2.60 -7.59 -31.15
CA ALA A 110 3.59 -7.87 -32.19
C ALA A 110 2.94 -7.97 -33.58
N GLU A 111 1.87 -8.73 -33.71
CA GLU A 111 1.23 -9.08 -34.97
C GLU A 111 0.24 -8.00 -35.43
N ASP A 112 -0.67 -7.57 -34.55
CA ASP A 112 -1.75 -6.65 -34.93
C ASP A 112 -1.37 -5.17 -34.83
N LEU A 113 -0.57 -4.78 -33.82
CA LEU A 113 -0.19 -3.37 -33.62
C LEU A 113 1.11 -2.98 -34.33
N ALA A 114 2.09 -3.89 -34.36
CA ALA A 114 3.42 -3.63 -34.92
C ALA A 114 3.67 -4.30 -36.28
N GLU A 115 2.73 -5.12 -36.76
CA GLU A 115 2.78 -5.82 -38.06
C GLU A 115 4.08 -6.64 -38.25
N LEU A 116 4.54 -7.31 -37.18
CA LEU A 116 5.74 -8.14 -37.19
C LEU A 116 5.43 -9.59 -37.53
N GLU A 117 6.07 -10.13 -38.57
CA GLU A 117 5.97 -11.54 -38.94
C GLU A 117 6.92 -12.45 -38.12
N ASP A 118 8.02 -11.89 -37.60
CA ASP A 118 9.01 -12.59 -36.78
C ASP A 118 9.49 -11.66 -35.66
N TYR A 119 9.41 -12.12 -34.42
CA TYR A 119 9.79 -11.35 -33.24
C TYR A 119 10.36 -12.24 -32.14
N ARG A 120 11.09 -11.62 -31.21
CA ARG A 120 11.61 -12.28 -30.02
C ARG A 120 11.24 -11.47 -28.79
N VAL A 121 10.76 -12.16 -27.76
CA VAL A 121 10.46 -11.56 -26.46
C VAL A 121 11.73 -11.53 -25.62
N MET A 122 12.10 -10.37 -25.13
CA MET A 122 13.18 -10.21 -24.15
C MET A 122 12.61 -9.71 -22.83
N TYR A 123 12.74 -10.52 -21.77
CA TYR A 123 12.38 -10.10 -20.42
C TYR A 123 13.52 -9.29 -19.82
N VAL A 124 13.31 -7.99 -19.66
CA VAL A 124 14.26 -7.10 -18.99
C VAL A 124 13.97 -7.11 -17.50
N THR A 125 14.90 -7.60 -16.70
CA THR A 125 14.85 -7.44 -15.24
C THR A 125 15.64 -6.17 -14.90
N PRO A 126 15.00 -5.09 -14.42
CA PRO A 126 15.73 -3.91 -14.01
C PRO A 126 16.68 -4.28 -12.86
N PRO A 127 17.89 -3.67 -12.79
CA PRO A 127 18.74 -3.85 -11.62
C PRO A 127 17.96 -3.42 -10.37
N MET A 128 18.17 -4.14 -9.26
CA MET A 128 17.54 -3.78 -7.99
C MET A 128 17.80 -2.29 -7.70
N PRO A 129 16.75 -1.48 -7.46
CA PRO A 129 16.94 -0.10 -7.04
C PRO A 129 17.85 -0.08 -5.80
N SER A 130 18.82 0.84 -5.75
CA SER A 130 19.73 0.94 -4.60
C SER A 130 19.02 1.29 -3.29
N ALA A 131 17.75 1.69 -3.36
CA ALA A 131 16.84 1.89 -2.25
C ALA A 131 15.47 1.33 -2.64
N ASN A 132 14.86 0.50 -1.79
CA ASN A 132 13.48 0.07 -1.97
C ASN A 132 12.54 1.23 -1.56
N PRO A 133 11.81 1.85 -2.49
CA PRO A 133 10.92 2.98 -2.16
C PRO A 133 9.73 2.55 -1.29
N PHE A 134 9.46 1.25 -1.18
CA PHE A 134 8.42 0.66 -0.34
C PHE A 134 8.99 -0.03 0.90
N GLU A 135 10.30 0.09 1.19
CA GLU A 135 10.81 -0.28 2.51
C GLU A 135 10.27 0.72 3.54
N PHE A 136 9.10 0.40 4.09
CA PHE A 136 8.63 0.99 5.32
C PHE A 136 9.46 0.40 6.46
N LYS A 137 10.66 0.95 6.63
CA LYS A 137 11.53 0.59 7.73
C LYS A 137 10.90 1.19 8.99
N LEU A 138 10.21 0.36 9.76
CA LEU A 138 9.78 0.67 11.12
C LEU A 138 11.02 0.93 11.98
N GLU A 139 11.60 2.13 11.86
CA GLU A 139 12.74 2.56 12.65
C GLU A 139 12.26 2.99 14.04
N PHE A 140 11.86 2.01 14.85
CA PHE A 140 11.64 2.19 16.29
C PHE A 140 12.91 2.66 17.03
N SER A 141 14.07 2.68 16.37
CA SER A 141 15.34 3.21 16.88
C SER A 141 15.23 4.67 17.32
N GLN A 142 14.31 5.43 16.72
CA GLN A 142 14.09 6.85 17.04
C GLN A 142 13.32 7.04 18.36
N TYR A 143 12.64 5.99 18.84
CA TYR A 143 11.82 6.01 20.05
C TYR A 143 12.45 5.11 21.13
N PRO A 144 13.34 5.65 21.99
CA PRO A 144 14.15 4.85 22.91
C PRO A 144 13.32 3.99 23.87
N LEU A 145 12.12 4.43 24.27
CA LEU A 145 11.22 3.67 25.13
C LEU A 145 10.58 2.47 24.39
N ILE A 146 10.17 2.66 23.14
CA ILE A 146 9.61 1.58 22.32
C ILE A 146 10.70 0.55 22.02
N ASN A 147 11.90 1.00 21.68
CA ASN A 147 13.04 0.10 21.46
C ASN A 147 13.39 -0.69 22.74
N LEU A 148 13.29 -0.08 23.92
CA LEU A 148 13.49 -0.76 25.20
C LEU A 148 12.40 -1.81 25.47
N ILE A 149 11.13 -1.49 25.22
CA ILE A 149 10.00 -2.41 25.41
C ILE A 149 10.06 -3.56 24.40
N VAL A 150 10.31 -3.27 23.13
CA VAL A 150 10.43 -4.27 22.05
C VAL A 150 11.61 -5.19 22.33
N ASN A 151 12.79 -4.64 22.66
CA ASN A 151 13.95 -5.48 22.99
C ASN A 151 13.72 -6.30 24.26
N ASN A 152 13.10 -5.74 25.30
CA ASN A 152 12.87 -6.50 26.53
C ASN A 152 11.77 -7.55 26.39
N THR A 153 10.73 -7.29 25.58
CA THR A 153 9.63 -8.23 25.33
C THR A 153 10.07 -9.35 24.38
N LEU A 154 10.71 -9.01 23.26
CA LEU A 154 11.22 -10.01 22.30
C LEU A 154 12.38 -10.84 22.85
N ASN A 155 13.25 -10.28 23.71
CA ASN A 155 14.30 -11.09 24.36
C ASN A 155 13.76 -12.04 25.42
N ARG A 156 12.58 -11.77 26.00
CA ARG A 156 11.97 -12.62 27.03
C ARG A 156 11.32 -13.88 26.43
N GLU A 157 10.88 -13.80 25.18
CA GLU A 157 10.33 -14.93 24.40
C GLU A 157 11.36 -15.54 23.43
N LYS A 158 12.64 -15.62 23.82
CA LYS A 158 13.66 -16.40 23.08
C LYS A 158 13.41 -17.92 23.13
N LYS A 159 12.23 -18.37 22.72
CA LYS A 159 12.04 -19.68 22.10
C LYS A 159 11.98 -19.48 20.59
N SER A 160 13.14 -19.68 19.97
CA SER A 160 13.33 -19.88 18.52
C SER A 160 12.62 -18.89 17.58
N ILE A 161 13.06 -17.63 17.57
CA ILE A 161 12.90 -16.79 16.37
C ILE A 161 14.00 -17.22 15.39
N GLN A 162 13.72 -18.23 14.58
CA GLN A 162 14.56 -18.57 13.43
C GLN A 162 13.89 -17.98 12.19
N ALA A 163 14.47 -16.91 11.65
CA ALA A 163 13.99 -16.31 10.42
C ALA A 163 14.22 -17.31 9.27
N MET A 164 13.16 -17.97 8.83
CA MET A 164 13.16 -18.64 7.53
C MET A 164 13.02 -17.57 6.47
N SER A 165 14.15 -17.19 5.88
CA SER A 165 14.23 -16.26 4.76
C SER A 165 13.79 -16.96 3.48
N TYR A 166 12.54 -16.76 3.08
CA TYR A 166 12.17 -16.81 1.67
C TYR A 166 11.97 -15.38 1.21
N ASP A 167 12.42 -15.08 -0.01
CA ASP A 167 12.44 -13.76 -0.61
C ASP A 167 11.15 -12.98 -0.29
N ASN A 168 11.27 -12.07 0.68
CA ASN A 168 10.30 -11.03 1.07
C ASN A 168 9.09 -11.45 1.94
N ILE A 169 9.07 -12.62 2.58
CA ILE A 169 8.04 -12.95 3.59
C ILE A 169 8.69 -13.36 4.92
N TYR A 170 8.46 -12.58 5.97
CA TYR A 170 8.81 -12.94 7.34
C TYR A 170 7.64 -13.64 8.02
N LYS A 171 7.79 -14.92 8.34
CA LYS A 171 6.78 -15.68 9.10
C LYS A 171 7.25 -15.84 10.54
N TYR A 172 6.49 -15.28 11.48
CA TYR A 172 6.72 -15.44 12.92
C TYR A 172 5.83 -16.56 13.43
N CYS A 173 6.44 -17.63 13.97
CA CYS A 173 5.71 -18.72 14.62
C CYS A 173 5.99 -18.66 16.12
N PHE A 174 4.96 -18.38 16.92
CA PHE A 174 5.09 -18.27 18.37
C PHE A 174 5.02 -19.64 19.07
N GLU A 175 4.59 -20.70 18.38
CA GLU A 175 4.51 -22.08 18.88
C GLU A 175 4.76 -23.13 17.77
N CYS A 176 6.01 -23.28 17.32
CA CYS A 176 6.37 -24.35 16.37
C CYS A 176 7.34 -25.35 17.04
N GLU A 177 6.94 -26.61 17.19
CA GLU A 177 7.87 -27.73 17.42
C GLU A 177 8.35 -28.26 16.07
N PHE A 178 9.67 -28.21 15.84
CA PHE A 178 10.29 -28.84 14.68
C PHE A 178 10.22 -30.36 14.82
N THR A 179 9.71 -31.04 13.78
CA THR A 179 9.94 -32.47 13.56
C THR A 179 10.91 -32.59 12.38
N ASP A 180 11.99 -33.35 12.60
CA ASP A 180 13.10 -33.55 11.65
C ASP A 180 12.67 -34.15 10.31
#